data_AF-A0A7V5CA91-F1
#
_entry.id   AF-A0A7V5CA91-F1
#
_cell.length_a   1.000
_cell.length_b   1.000
_cell.length_c   1.000
_cell.angle_alpha   90.00
_cell.angle_beta   90.00
_cell.angle_gamma   90.00
#
_symmetry.space_group_name_H-M   'P 1'
#
loop_
_entity.id
_entity.type
_entity.pdbx_description
1 polymer ?
#
loop_
_entity_poly.entity_id
_entity_poly.type
_entity_poly.pdbx_seq_one_letter_code
_entity_poly.pdbx_strand_id
1 'polypeptide(L)' 'TDISILELAELVARITGYKGRIATDPTKPDGTPRKLMDVTRLANIGWRAKISHDNGIAETYRWFLENIDAYRR' A
#
# COMPACT_ATOMS: atom_id res chain seq x y z
N THR A 1 -8.44 6.78 5.26
CA THR A 1 -9.55 6.09 4.59
C THR A 1 -9.09 4.70 4.25
N ASP A 2 -9.98 3.72 4.18
CA ASP A 2 -9.61 2.35 3.79
C ASP A 2 -9.36 2.26 2.27
N ILE A 3 -8.67 1.21 1.83
CA ILE A 3 -8.38 0.91 0.42
C ILE A 3 -8.47 -0.61 0.20
N SER A 4 -9.08 -1.03 -0.89
CA SER A 4 -9.12 -2.44 -1.28
C SER A 4 -7.76 -2.92 -1.80
N ILE A 5 -7.58 -4.25 -1.88
CA ILE A 5 -6.35 -4.84 -2.44
C ILE A 5 -6.16 -4.47 -3.93
N LEU A 6 -7.25 -4.40 -4.70
CA LEU A 6 -7.17 -4.04 -6.11
C LEU A 6 -6.75 -2.57 -6.28
N GLU A 7 -7.37 -1.65 -5.55
CA GLU A 7 -6.99 -0.22 -5.59
C GLU A 7 -5.54 -0.01 -5.14
N LEU A 8 -5.07 -0.78 -4.14
CA LEU A 8 -3.66 -0.75 -3.73
C LEU A 8 -2.74 -1.25 -4.85
N ALA A 9 -3.10 -2.34 -5.54
CA ALA A 9 -2.32 -2.85 -6.67
C ALA A 9 -2.27 -1.85 -7.83
N GLU A 10 -3.38 -1.19 -8.14
CA GLU A 10 -3.46 -0.12 -9.15
C GLU A 10 -2.61 1.10 -8.77
N LEU A 11 -2.61 1.48 -7.50
CA LEU A 11 -1.76 2.55 -6.98
C LEU A 11 -0.26 2.21 -7.16
N VAL A 12 0.15 0.99 -6.81
CA VAL A 12 1.51 0.52 -7.03
C VAL A 12 1.86 0.52 -8.52
N ALA A 13 0.96 0.05 -9.39
CA ALA A 13 1.17 0.06 -10.84
C ALA A 13 1.37 1.49 -11.37
N ARG A 14 0.55 2.45 -10.93
CA ARG A 14 0.68 3.85 -11.29
C ARG A 14 2.04 4.42 -10.88
N ILE A 15 2.47 4.18 -9.63
CA ILE A 15 3.73 4.71 -9.08
C ILE A 15 4.94 4.10 -9.77
N THR A 16 4.90 2.81 -10.07
CA THR A 16 6.00 2.09 -10.74
C THR A 16 6.02 2.26 -12.26
N GLY A 17 5.00 2.92 -12.83
CA GLY A 17 4.88 3.13 -14.26
C GLY A 17 4.43 1.89 -15.05
N TYR A 18 3.91 0.84 -14.40
CA TYR A 18 3.38 -0.35 -15.04
C TYR A 18 2.20 0.00 -15.97
N LYS A 19 2.26 -0.46 -17.22
CA LYS A 19 1.24 -0.22 -18.27
C LYS A 19 0.47 -1.46 -18.69
N GLY A 20 0.77 -2.61 -18.09
CA GLY A 20 0.05 -3.84 -18.38
C GLY A 20 -1.31 -3.89 -17.66
N ARG A 21 -2.00 -5.03 -17.81
CA ARG A 21 -3.28 -5.30 -17.14
C ARG A 21 -3.01 -5.93 -15.77
N ILE A 22 -3.74 -5.47 -14.75
CA ILE A 22 -3.87 -6.16 -13.46
C ILE A 22 -5.05 -7.13 -13.58
N ALA A 23 -4.83 -8.41 -13.24
CA ALA A 23 -5.88 -9.42 -13.21
C ALA A 23 -5.97 -10.00 -11.79
N THR A 24 -7.18 -10.31 -11.35
CA THR A 24 -7.45 -11.02 -10.10
C THR A 24 -7.69 -12.50 -10.40
N ASP A 25 -7.20 -13.38 -9.52
CA ASP A 25 -7.41 -14.83 -9.60
C ASP A 25 -8.39 -15.27 -8.49
N PRO A 26 -9.70 -15.43 -8.80
CA PRO A 26 -10.70 -15.80 -7.81
C PRO A 26 -10.61 -17.26 -7.37
N THR A 27 -9.70 -18.07 -7.95
CA THR A 27 -9.45 -19.44 -7.46
C THR A 27 -8.61 -19.45 -6.17
N LYS A 28 -7.98 -18.32 -5.84
CA LYS A 28 -7.23 -18.15 -4.59
C LYS A 28 -8.16 -17.66 -3.48
N PRO A 29 -8.03 -18.19 -2.26
CA PRO A 29 -8.87 -17.74 -1.15
C PRO A 29 -8.49 -16.31 -0.75
N ASP A 30 -9.50 -15.50 -0.50
CA ASP A 30 -9.33 -14.21 0.17
C ASP A 30 -9.04 -14.40 1.66
N GLY A 31 -8.38 -13.40 2.25
CA GLY A 31 -8.19 -13.30 3.69
C GLY A 31 -9.44 -12.77 4.41
N THR A 32 -9.23 -12.18 5.59
CA THR A 32 -10.31 -11.46 6.28
C THR A 32 -10.77 -10.26 5.45
N PRO A 33 -12.07 -10.11 5.13
CA PRO A 33 -12.55 -9.05 4.21
C PRO A 33 -12.21 -7.62 4.64
N ARG A 34 -12.09 -7.37 5.95
CA ARG A 34 -11.73 -6.06 6.49
C ARG A 34 -11.03 -6.21 7.83
N LYS A 35 -9.86 -5.58 7.97
CA LYS A 35 -9.07 -5.56 9.20
C LYS A 35 -8.54 -4.15 9.46
N LEU A 36 -9.36 -3.33 10.11
CA LEU A 36 -9.04 -1.94 10.44
C LEU A 36 -8.93 -1.71 11.94
N MET A 37 -8.11 -0.74 12.31
CA MET A 37 -7.98 -0.24 13.67
C MET A 37 -8.72 1.09 13.82
N ASP A 38 -9.43 1.25 14.93
CA ASP A 38 -9.96 2.55 15.33
C ASP A 38 -8.83 3.44 15.86
N VAL A 39 -8.65 4.60 15.23
CA VAL A 39 -7.58 5.57 15.56
C VAL A 39 -8.09 6.74 16.41
N THR A 40 -9.34 6.72 16.87
CA THR A 40 -9.96 7.81 17.65
C THR A 40 -9.14 8.18 18.88
N ARG A 41 -8.62 7.19 19.61
CA ARG A 41 -7.79 7.43 20.79
C ARG A 41 -6.49 8.18 20.45
N LEU A 42 -5.84 7.85 19.34
CA LEU A 42 -4.64 8.55 18.87
C LEU A 42 -4.97 9.96 18.40
N ALA A 43 -6.07 10.13 17.68
CA ALA A 43 -6.54 11.44 17.23
C ALA A 43 -6.86 12.39 18.39
N ASN A 44 -7.45 11.87 19.47
CA ASN A 44 -7.81 12.65 20.66
C ASN A 44 -6.58 13.18 21.43
N ILE A 45 -5.43 12.51 21.33
CA ILE A 45 -4.17 12.98 21.91
C ILE A 45 -3.34 13.83 20.92
N GLY A 46 -3.96 14.27 19.82
CA GLY A 46 -3.35 15.15 18.82
C GLY A 46 -2.48 14.44 17.78
N TRP A 47 -2.38 13.10 17.82
CA TRP A 47 -1.63 12.36 16.81
C TRP A 47 -2.47 12.13 15.55
N ARG A 48 -1.87 12.38 14.37
CA ARG A 48 -2.47 12.06 13.07
C ARG A 48 -1.41 11.52 12.13
N ALA A 49 -1.79 10.54 11.31
CA ALA A 49 -0.97 10.07 10.20
C ALA A 49 -0.73 11.23 9.21
N LYS A 50 0.53 11.44 8.82
CA LYS A 50 0.95 12.54 7.93
C LYS A 50 1.29 12.08 6.52
N ILE A 51 1.55 10.79 6.35
CA ILE A 51 1.97 10.19 5.09
C ILE A 51 0.75 9.52 4.47
N SER A 52 0.42 9.92 3.24
CA SER A 52 -0.62 9.26 2.43
C SER A 52 -0.11 7.95 1.84
N HIS A 53 -1.01 7.11 1.33
CA HIS A 53 -0.63 5.90 0.62
C HIS A 53 0.24 6.20 -0.61
N ASP A 54 -0.12 7.21 -1.42
CA ASP A 54 0.65 7.62 -2.59
C ASP A 54 2.09 8.00 -2.22
N ASN A 55 2.28 8.85 -1.21
CA ASN A 55 3.60 9.30 -0.79
C ASN A 55 4.41 8.14 -0.20
N GLY A 56 3.81 7.36 0.70
CA GLY A 56 4.50 6.24 1.35
C GLY A 56 4.95 5.17 0.38
N ILE A 57 4.12 4.83 -0.62
CA ILE A 57 4.46 3.84 -1.64
C ILE A 57 5.52 4.41 -2.61
N ALA A 58 5.42 5.68 -3.01
CA ALA A 58 6.42 6.30 -3.87
C ALA A 58 7.81 6.37 -3.21
N GLU A 59 7.85 6.77 -1.94
CA GLU A 59 9.09 6.79 -1.15
C GLU A 59 9.68 5.38 -0.98
N THR A 60 8.83 4.39 -0.70
CA THR A 60 9.24 2.99 -0.57
C THR A 60 9.76 2.44 -1.89
N TYR A 61 9.12 2.76 -3.02
CA TYR A 61 9.57 2.34 -4.34
C TYR A 61 10.92 2.96 -4.70
N ARG A 62 11.11 4.26 -4.42
CA ARG A 62 12.41 4.92 -4.59
C ARG A 62 13.49 4.22 -3.77
N TRP A 63 13.23 3.98 -2.48
CA TRP A 63 14.17 3.25 -1.62
C TRP A 63 14.49 1.86 -2.19
N PHE A 64 13.48 1.13 -2.68
CA PHE A 64 13.66 -0.19 -3.28
C PHE A 64 14.63 -0.14 -4.48
N LEU A 65 14.50 0.85 -5.37
CA LEU A 65 15.40 1.03 -6.50
C LEU A 65 16.84 1.33 -6.06
N GLU A 66 17.00 2.16 -5.03
CA GLU A 66 18.31 2.50 -4.46
C GLU A 66 18.99 1.31 -3.75
N ASN A 67 18.22 0.28 -3.38
CA ASN A 67 18.68 -0.86 -2.56
C ASN A 67 18.48 -2.21 -3.25
N ILE A 68 18.29 -2.24 -4.57
CA ILE A 68 17.87 -3.44 -5.31
C ILE A 68 18.82 -4.63 -5.14
N ASP A 69 20.10 -4.36 -4.88
CA ASP A 69 21.12 -5.40 -4.70
C ASP A 69 21.14 -6.00 -3.29
N ALA A 70 20.51 -5.36 -2.30
CA ALA A 70 20.66 -5.71 -0.88
C ALA A 70 19.34 -5.85 -0.10
N TYR A 71 18.18 -5.51 -0.68
CA TYR A 71 16.91 -5.39 0.04
C TYR A 71 16.37 -6.67 0.71
N ARG A 72 16.94 -7.86 0.43
CA ARG A 72 16.52 -9.17 0.96
C ARG A 72 17.68 -10.11 1.33
N ARG A 73 18.90 -9.58 1.49
CA ARG A 73 20.03 -10.38 1.98
C ARG A 73 19.93 -10.63 3.48
#